data_AF-A0A286GSS0-F1
#
_entry.id   AF-A0A286GSS0-F1
#
_cell.length_a   1.000
_cell.length_b   1.000
_cell.length_c   1.000
_cell.angle_alpha   90.00
_cell.angle_beta   90.00
_cell.angle_gamma   90.00
#
_symmetry.space_group_name_H-M   'P 1'
#
loop_
_entity.id
_entity.type
_entity.pdbx_description
1 polymer ?
#
loop_
_entity_poly.entity_id
_entity_poly.type
_entity_poly.pdbx_seq_one_letter_code
_entity_poly.pdbx_strand_id
1 'polypeptide(L)'
;MPKSYLSDADKAGMSENCAILAESLAAGKAGDEEAAWQWLALAELPAHSLMSAKKLNGADWVRAKGLRTETAEKVYGKDWLDRDH
;
A
#
# COMPACT_ATOMS: atom_id res chain seq x y z
N MET A 1 5.22 -13.34 -4.28
CA MET A 1 5.61 -12.00 -4.78
C MET A 1 4.79 -11.71 -6.03
N PRO A 2 4.22 -10.51 -6.18
CA PRO A 2 3.45 -10.13 -7.36
C PRO A 2 4.35 -10.08 -8.61
N LYS A 3 3.76 -9.96 -9.80
CA LYS A 3 4.52 -9.81 -11.05
C LYS A 3 5.39 -8.55 -10.99
N SER A 4 6.67 -8.69 -11.31
CA SER A 4 7.63 -7.57 -11.32
C SER A 4 7.55 -6.80 -12.64
N TYR A 5 7.62 -5.48 -12.53
CA TYR A 5 7.54 -4.52 -13.65
C TYR A 5 8.79 -3.65 -13.76
N LEU A 6 9.60 -3.58 -12.71
CA LEU A 6 10.88 -2.88 -12.68
C LEU A 6 12.05 -3.86 -12.68
N SER A 7 13.10 -3.53 -13.43
CA SER A 7 14.35 -4.29 -13.41
C SER A 7 15.14 -4.06 -12.12
N ASP A 8 16.13 -4.91 -11.85
CA ASP A 8 17.02 -4.73 -10.71
C ASP A 8 17.82 -3.43 -10.80
N ALA A 9 18.14 -3.00 -12.03
CA ALA A 9 18.79 -1.71 -12.27
C ALA A 9 17.89 -0.53 -11.91
N ASP A 10 16.59 -0.61 -12.19
CA ASP A 10 15.62 0.42 -11.82
C ASP A 10 15.46 0.54 -10.30
N LYS A 11 15.61 -0.57 -9.57
CA LYS A 11 15.49 -0.62 -8.10
C LYS A 11 16.80 -0.31 -7.38
N ALA A 12 17.92 -0.18 -8.10
CA ALA A 12 19.24 -0.04 -7.50
C ALA A 12 19.31 1.22 -6.62
N GLY A 13 19.73 1.05 -5.37
CA GLY A 13 19.83 2.15 -4.39
C GLY A 13 18.51 2.56 -3.74
N MET A 14 17.38 1.95 -4.10
CA MET A 14 16.12 2.15 -3.39
C MET A 14 16.11 1.36 -2.07
N SER A 15 15.43 1.88 -1.06
CA SER A 15 15.01 1.04 0.06
C SER A 15 13.98 0.00 -0.42
N GLU A 16 13.85 -1.10 0.31
CA GLU A 16 12.86 -2.13 -0.01
C GLU A 16 11.45 -1.56 -0.16
N ASN A 17 11.02 -0.71 0.79
CA ASN A 17 9.70 -0.09 0.74
C ASN A 17 9.53 0.84 -0.49
N CYS A 18 10.58 1.58 -0.86
CA CYS A 18 10.56 2.40 -2.07
C CYS A 18 10.45 1.54 -3.33
N ALA A 19 11.16 0.41 -3.40
CA ALA A 19 11.10 -0.52 -4.52
C ALA A 19 9.69 -1.13 -4.65
N ILE A 20 9.06 -1.51 -3.54
CA ILE A 20 7.67 -2.02 -3.51
C ILE A 20 6.68 -0.97 -4.04
N LEU A 21 6.78 0.28 -3.58
CA LEU A 21 5.94 1.38 -4.06
C LEU A 21 6.16 1.66 -5.55
N ALA A 22 7.41 1.60 -6.01
CA ALA A 22 7.76 1.80 -7.40
C ALA A 22 7.20 0.68 -8.30
N GLU A 23 7.23 -0.58 -7.83
CA GLU A 23 6.62 -1.72 -8.52
C GLU A 23 5.10 -1.58 -8.62
N SER A 24 4.44 -1.14 -7.54
CA SER A 24 3.00 -0.85 -7.55
C SER A 24 2.65 0.19 -8.62
N LEU A 25 3.42 1.29 -8.68
CA LEU A 25 3.21 2.34 -9.67
C LEU A 25 3.49 1.85 -11.11
N ALA A 26 4.54 1.05 -11.30
CA ALA A 26 4.91 0.52 -12.61
C ALA A 26 3.85 -0.46 -13.14
N ALA A 27 3.33 -1.34 -12.29
CA ALA A 27 2.20 -2.23 -12.61
C ALA A 27 0.97 -1.43 -13.03
N GLY A 28 0.61 -0.39 -12.28
CA GLY A 28 -0.51 0.50 -12.62
C GLY A 28 -0.33 1.21 -13.96
N LYS A 29 0.88 1.70 -14.26
CA LYS A 29 1.22 2.29 -15.58
C LYS A 29 1.11 1.29 -16.72
N ALA A 30 1.37 0.01 -16.46
CA ALA A 30 1.21 -1.07 -17.43
C ALA A 30 -0.26 -1.54 -17.58
N GLY A 31 -1.20 -0.98 -16.81
CA GLY A 31 -2.60 -1.36 -16.80
C GLY A 31 -2.91 -2.64 -16.00
N ASP A 32 -1.93 -3.17 -15.25
CA ASP A 32 -2.13 -4.31 -14.36
C ASP A 32 -2.48 -3.81 -12.96
N GLU A 33 -3.75 -3.44 -12.78
CA GLU A 33 -4.27 -2.96 -11.51
C GLU A 33 -4.16 -4.03 -10.40
N GLU A 34 -4.31 -5.30 -10.75
CA GLU A 34 -4.22 -6.38 -9.78
C GLU A 34 -2.82 -6.44 -9.18
N ALA A 35 -1.78 -6.50 -10.01
CA ALA A 35 -0.40 -6.49 -9.53
C ALA A 35 -0.06 -5.18 -8.80
N ALA A 36 -0.61 -4.04 -9.25
CA ALA A 36 -0.42 -2.75 -8.57
C ALA A 36 -0.91 -2.81 -7.11
N TRP A 37 -2.12 -3.34 -6.89
CA TRP A 37 -2.67 -3.49 -5.54
C TRP A 37 -1.93 -4.54 -4.72
N GLN A 38 -1.54 -5.67 -5.34
CA GLN A 38 -0.77 -6.71 -4.65
C GLN A 38 0.59 -6.17 -4.17
N TRP A 39 1.27 -5.34 -4.96
CA TRP A 39 2.50 -4.66 -4.52
C TRP A 39 2.20 -3.64 -3.42
N LEU A 40 1.16 -2.82 -3.58
CA LEU A 40 0.81 -1.82 -2.57
C LEU A 40 0.49 -2.42 -1.20
N ALA A 41 -0.13 -3.62 -1.17
CA ALA A 41 -0.43 -4.34 0.05
C ALA A 41 0.83 -4.76 0.84
N LEU A 42 1.99 -4.87 0.18
CA LEU A 42 3.26 -5.17 0.84
C LEU A 42 3.95 -3.92 1.40
N ALA A 43 3.57 -2.73 0.91
CA ALA A 43 4.19 -1.47 1.27
C ALA A 43 3.82 -1.04 2.69
N GLU A 44 4.80 -0.50 3.41
CA GLU A 44 4.54 0.30 4.59
C GLU A 44 4.10 1.70 4.14
N LEU A 45 2.80 1.99 4.31
CA LEU A 45 2.22 3.28 3.96
C LEU A 45 2.23 4.25 5.16
N PRO A 46 2.35 5.57 4.93
CA PRO A 46 2.17 6.55 6.00
C PRO A 46 0.76 6.47 6.61
N ALA A 47 0.67 6.68 7.93
CA ALA A 47 -0.60 6.63 8.65
C ALA A 47 -1.70 7.53 8.03
N HIS A 48 -1.34 8.75 7.60
CA HIS A 48 -2.29 9.68 6.99
C HIS A 48 -2.81 9.18 5.62
N SER A 49 -2.01 8.43 4.86
CA SER A 49 -2.43 7.82 3.60
C SER A 49 -3.44 6.71 3.83
N LEU A 50 -3.21 5.88 4.87
CA LEU A 50 -4.17 4.85 5.29
C LEU A 50 -5.48 5.46 5.80
N MET A 51 -5.40 6.55 6.57
CA MET A 51 -6.58 7.32 6.99
C MET A 51 -7.36 7.86 5.79
N SER A 52 -6.67 8.41 4.79
CA SER A 52 -7.30 8.90 3.56
C SER A 52 -7.97 7.76 2.78
N ALA A 53 -7.30 6.61 2.66
CA ALA A 53 -7.85 5.43 2.00
C ALA A 53 -9.14 4.94 2.70
N LYS A 54 -9.14 4.89 4.04
CA LYS A 54 -10.34 4.57 4.83
C LYS A 54 -11.46 5.59 4.61
N LYS A 55 -11.17 6.89 4.64
CA LYS A 55 -12.18 7.94 4.46
C LYS A 55 -12.85 7.90 3.08
N LEU A 56 -12.08 7.55 2.05
CA LEU A 56 -12.56 7.50 0.68
C LEU A 56 -13.31 6.21 0.34
N ASN A 57 -12.88 5.06 0.89
CA ASN A 57 -13.36 3.76 0.45
C ASN A 57 -14.02 2.91 1.57
N GLY A 58 -13.94 3.35 2.82
CA GLY A 58 -14.40 2.61 3.99
C GLY A 58 -13.35 1.65 4.57
N ALA A 59 -13.59 1.23 5.81
CA ALA A 59 -12.70 0.32 6.54
C ALA A 59 -12.65 -1.08 5.92
N ASP A 60 -13.78 -1.59 5.45
CA ASP A 60 -13.87 -2.92 4.83
C ASP A 60 -13.06 -3.00 3.55
N TRP A 61 -12.98 -1.90 2.79
CA TRP A 61 -12.12 -1.82 1.61
C TRP A 61 -10.64 -1.94 1.99
N VAL A 62 -10.19 -1.23 3.03
CA VAL A 62 -8.81 -1.31 3.51
C VAL A 62 -8.45 -2.74 3.92
N ARG A 63 -9.36 -3.41 4.64
CA ARG A 63 -9.21 -4.82 5.02
C ARG A 63 -9.19 -5.75 3.82
N ALA A 64 -10.12 -5.60 2.89
CA ALA A 64 -10.22 -6.43 1.70
C ALA A 64 -8.99 -6.31 0.79
N LYS A 65 -8.35 -5.13 0.75
CA LYS A 65 -7.10 -4.92 0.03
C LYS A 65 -5.87 -5.48 0.75
N GLY A 66 -5.99 -5.90 2.00
CA GLY A 66 -4.90 -6.48 2.77
C GLY A 66 -3.75 -5.50 3.01
N LEU A 67 -4.05 -4.19 3.11
CA LEU A 67 -3.03 -3.19 3.34
C LEU A 67 -2.41 -3.36 4.73
N ARG A 68 -1.10 -3.11 4.82
CA ARG A 68 -0.37 -3.04 6.08
C ARG A 68 -0.78 -1.80 6.88
N THR A 69 -1.30 -2.01 8.09
CA THR A 69 -1.92 -0.97 8.92
C THR A 69 -1.10 -0.55 10.13
N GLU A 70 0.07 -1.13 10.35
CA GLU A 70 0.88 -0.97 11.56
C GLU A 70 1.23 0.49 11.86
N THR A 71 1.49 1.30 10.81
CA THR A 71 1.77 2.73 10.95
C THR A 71 0.54 3.51 11.44
N ALA A 72 -0.65 3.19 10.92
CA ALA A 72 -1.90 3.80 11.36
C ALA A 72 -2.28 3.34 12.76
N GLU A 73 -2.07 2.07 13.10
CA GLU A 73 -2.30 1.54 14.45
C GLU A 73 -1.43 2.25 15.49
N LYS A 74 -0.17 2.53 15.16
CA LYS A 74 0.76 3.26 16.03
C LYS A 74 0.31 4.71 16.29
N VAL A 75 -0.31 5.36 15.32
CA VAL A 75 -0.68 6.79 15.39
C VAL A 75 -2.10 6.99 15.91
N TYR A 76 -3.06 6.18 15.46
CA TYR A 76 -4.49 6.35 15.73
C TYR A 76 -5.07 5.31 16.70
N GLY A 77 -4.30 4.26 17.02
CA GLY A 77 -4.76 3.12 17.83
C GLY A 77 -5.19 1.93 16.99
N LYS A 78 -5.22 0.74 17.57
CA LYS A 78 -5.52 -0.52 16.86
C LYS A 78 -6.95 -0.61 16.32
N ASP A 79 -7.86 0.10 16.95
CA ASP A 79 -9.28 0.21 16.61
C ASP A 79 -9.57 1.35 15.60
N TRP A 80 -8.54 1.96 15.00
CA TRP A 80 -8.73 3.10 14.09
C TRP A 80 -9.60 2.79 12.87
N LEU A 81 -9.68 1.54 12.43
CA LEU A 81 -10.58 1.12 11.35
C LEU A 81 -12.05 1.12 11.77
N ASP A 82 -12.34 0.92 13.06
CA ASP A 82 -13.71 0.74 13.57
C ASP A 82 -14.35 2.05 14.07
N ARG A 83 -13.55 3.11 14.21
CA ARG A 83 -14.03 4.42 14.67
C ARG A 83 -14.60 5.26 13.53
N ASP A 84 -15.66 6.01 13.76
CA ASP A 84 -16.10 7.05 12.81
C ASP A 84 -15.15 8.26 12.92
N HIS A 85 -14.35 8.51 11.88
CA HIS A 85 -13.35 9.59 11.82
C HIS A 85 -13.43 10.35 10.50
#